data_AF-M0AX66-F1
#
_entry.id   AF-M0AX66-F1
#
_cell.length_a   1.000
_cell.length_b   1.000
_cell.length_c   1.000
_cell.angle_alpha   90.00
_cell.angle_beta   90.00
_cell.angle_gamma   90.00
#
_symmetry.space_group_name_H-M   'P 1'
#
loop_
_entity.id
_entity.type
_entity.pdbx_description
1 polymer ?
#
loop_
_entity_poly.entity_id
_entity_poly.type
_entity_poly.pdbx_seq_one_letter_code
_entity_poly.pdbx_strand_id
1 'polypeptide(L)'
;MARRTFVKCGAVSTGALLGTSGASARTDSKEPETEPADHGLLFPYQFRPGSRATVAASELDWQPDRFERSYQTHVITYDHAPSYRAFLFTEPNETLAPAQSLEFSGVERSAQTAGRGVVTVGLDFDFE
;
A
#
# COMPACT_ATOMS: atom_id res chain seq x y z
N MET A 1 -12.84 18.73 26.82
CA MET A 1 -13.87 19.22 25.87
C MET A 1 -13.31 19.10 24.46
N ALA A 2 -14.05 18.40 23.59
CA ALA A 2 -13.66 18.04 22.23
C ALA A 2 -13.98 19.15 21.21
N ARG A 3 -13.24 19.20 20.10
CA ARG A 3 -13.76 19.70 18.81
C ARG A 3 -13.21 18.80 17.69
N ARG A 4 -14.09 17.95 17.15
CA ARG A 4 -13.88 17.16 15.92
C ARG A 4 -14.51 17.95 14.78
N THR A 5 -13.77 18.14 13.68
CA THR A 5 -14.27 18.81 12.49
C THR A 5 -14.43 17.76 11.39
N PHE A 6 -15.66 17.61 10.89
CA PHE A 6 -15.95 16.78 9.72
C PHE A 6 -15.89 17.68 8.48
N VAL A 7 -15.16 17.26 7.45
CA VAL A 7 -15.18 17.92 6.13
C VAL A 7 -16.04 17.11 5.17
N LYS A 8 -16.79 17.87 4.38
CA LYS A 8 -18.00 17.55 3.63
C LYS A 8 -17.67 17.03 2.23
N CYS A 9 -18.36 15.96 1.82
CA CYS A 9 -18.33 15.39 0.46
C CYS A 9 -18.82 16.38 -0.62
N GLY A 10 -18.21 16.29 -1.81
CA GLY A 10 -18.69 16.83 -3.09
C GLY A 10 -17.61 16.60 -4.15
N ALA A 11 -17.86 16.31 -5.42
CA ALA A 11 -19.09 16.17 -6.19
C ALA A 11 -18.83 15.22 -7.37
N VAL A 12 -19.88 14.51 -7.81
CA VAL A 12 -19.88 13.71 -9.05
C VAL A 12 -19.84 14.67 -10.24
N SER A 13 -18.84 14.52 -11.10
CA SER A 13 -18.75 15.23 -12.38
C SER A 13 -18.70 14.21 -13.52
N THR A 14 -19.86 13.97 -14.13
CA THR A 14 -20.00 13.28 -15.40
C THR A 14 -19.58 14.22 -16.54
N GLY A 15 -18.49 13.88 -17.23
CA GLY A 15 -18.01 14.57 -18.43
C GLY A 15 -17.89 13.61 -19.62
N ALA A 16 -18.39 14.06 -20.76
CA ALA A 16 -18.76 13.27 -21.93
C ALA A 16 -17.59 12.69 -22.76
N LEU A 17 -17.83 11.51 -23.34
CA LEU A 17 -17.01 10.87 -24.36
C LEU A 17 -17.30 11.48 -25.74
N LEU A 18 -16.33 12.17 -26.35
CA LEU A 18 -16.23 12.44 -27.79
C LEU A 18 -14.77 12.69 -28.14
N GLY A 19 -14.17 11.88 -29.02
CA GLY A 19 -12.84 12.18 -29.58
C GLY A 19 -12.16 10.99 -30.27
N THR A 20 -12.02 11.09 -31.58
CA THR A 20 -11.65 10.05 -32.54
C THR A 20 -10.15 9.69 -32.60
N SER A 21 -9.87 8.42 -32.90
CA SER A 21 -8.85 7.91 -33.84
C SER A 21 -7.41 8.45 -33.80
N GLY A 22 -6.51 7.64 -33.22
CA GLY A 22 -5.58 6.81 -34.00
C GLY A 22 -4.27 7.44 -34.54
N ALA A 23 -3.16 7.22 -33.83
CA ALA A 23 -1.85 6.94 -34.43
C ALA A 23 -0.96 6.20 -33.42
N SER A 24 -0.67 4.93 -33.71
CA SER A 24 0.30 4.11 -32.99
C SER A 24 1.68 4.29 -33.65
N ALA A 25 2.71 4.60 -32.85
CA ALA A 25 4.06 4.02 -32.97
C ALA A 25 5.06 4.80 -32.11
N ARG A 26 5.49 4.20 -30.99
CA ARG A 26 6.86 3.75 -30.73
C ARG A 26 6.94 3.31 -29.28
N THR A 27 6.97 1.99 -29.11
CA THR A 27 7.35 1.34 -27.86
C THR A 27 8.83 1.61 -27.65
N ASP A 28 9.13 2.66 -26.90
CA ASP A 28 10.34 2.66 -26.10
C ASP A 28 9.97 1.90 -24.83
N SER A 29 10.70 0.83 -24.54
CA SER A 29 10.46 -0.02 -23.38
C SER A 29 10.86 0.77 -22.14
N LYS A 30 9.97 1.66 -21.69
CA LYS A 30 10.01 2.20 -20.34
C LYS A 30 9.66 1.04 -19.42
N GLU A 31 10.67 0.59 -18.69
CA GLU A 31 10.52 -0.23 -17.49
C GLU A 31 9.27 0.28 -16.74
N PRO A 32 8.30 -0.59 -16.39
CA PRO A 32 7.09 -0.13 -15.76
C PRO A 32 7.50 0.63 -14.50
N GLU A 33 7.27 1.95 -14.49
CA GLU A 33 7.26 2.72 -13.26
C GLU A 33 6.26 2.00 -12.37
N THR A 34 6.80 1.27 -11.40
CA THR A 34 6.00 0.46 -10.50
C THR A 34 5.30 1.45 -9.61
N GLU A 35 4.06 1.76 -9.94
CA GLU A 35 3.19 2.59 -9.12
C GLU A 35 3.16 1.95 -7.72
N PRO A 36 3.42 2.76 -6.68
CA PRO A 36 3.50 2.22 -5.34
C PRO A 36 2.14 1.67 -4.90
N ALA A 37 2.15 0.63 -4.09
CA ALA A 37 0.95 -0.03 -3.60
C ALA A 37 0.08 0.96 -2.80
N ASP A 38 -1.15 1.25 -3.22
CA ASP A 38 -2.06 2.10 -2.44
C ASP A 38 -2.49 1.45 -1.11
N HIS A 39 -2.34 0.13 -1.00
CA HIS A 39 -2.76 -0.65 0.16
C HIS A 39 -1.82 -1.82 0.43
N GLY A 40 -1.80 -2.29 1.67
CA GLY A 40 -1.02 -3.45 2.08
C GLY A 40 -1.68 -4.22 3.20
N LEU A 41 -1.12 -5.39 3.51
CA LEU A 41 -1.53 -6.23 4.62
C LEU A 41 -0.44 -6.28 5.68
N LEU A 42 -0.85 -6.19 6.93
CA LEU A 42 0.01 -6.34 8.09
C LEU A 42 -0.60 -7.30 9.10
N PHE A 43 0.24 -7.90 9.93
CA PHE A 43 -0.27 -8.51 11.15
C PHE A 43 -0.82 -7.40 12.08
N PRO A 44 -1.96 -7.61 12.77
CA PRO A 44 -2.56 -6.56 13.61
C PRO A 44 -1.62 -6.01 14.68
N TYR A 45 -0.72 -6.82 15.22
CA TYR A 45 0.23 -6.41 16.25
C TYR A 45 1.46 -5.66 15.70
N GLN A 46 1.67 -5.69 14.38
CA GLN A 46 2.67 -4.88 13.69
C GLN A 46 2.12 -3.51 13.33
N PHE A 47 0.81 -3.42 13.08
CA PHE A 47 0.19 -2.19 12.62
C PHE A 47 0.02 -1.13 13.71
N ARG A 48 0.35 0.12 13.36
CA ARG A 48 0.25 1.29 14.22
C ARG A 48 -0.19 2.48 13.35
N PRO A 49 -1.44 2.98 13.47
CA PRO A 49 -1.95 4.07 12.64
C PRO A 49 -1.09 5.33 12.71
N GLY A 50 -0.94 6.03 11.57
CA GLY A 50 -0.16 7.26 11.43
C GLY A 50 1.33 7.08 11.70
N SER A 51 1.83 5.83 11.66
CA SER A 51 3.25 5.58 11.83
C SER A 51 3.93 5.58 10.48
N ARG A 52 5.06 6.28 10.43
CA ARG A 52 6.00 6.24 9.31
C ARG A 52 6.86 5.01 9.40
N ALA A 53 7.09 4.40 8.24
CA ALA A 53 7.95 3.26 8.07
C ALA A 53 8.80 3.40 6.80
N THR A 54 9.89 2.65 6.78
CA THR A 54 10.80 2.56 5.64
C THR A 54 10.93 1.11 5.23
N VAL A 55 10.93 0.85 3.92
CA VAL A 55 11.21 -0.47 3.36
C VAL A 55 12.69 -0.79 3.56
N ALA A 56 12.98 -1.76 4.43
CA ALA A 56 14.33 -2.19 4.75
C ALA A 56 14.83 -3.29 3.81
N ALA A 57 13.93 -4.14 3.33
CA ALA A 57 14.21 -5.12 2.30
C ALA A 57 12.94 -5.32 1.47
N SER A 58 13.09 -5.30 0.15
CA SER A 58 12.02 -5.58 -0.80
C SER A 58 12.11 -7.05 -1.24
N GLU A 59 10.98 -7.60 -1.65
CA GLU A 59 10.93 -8.86 -2.43
C GLU A 59 11.51 -10.09 -1.73
N LEU A 60 10.91 -10.49 -0.61
CA LEU A 60 11.16 -11.80 -0.02
C LEU A 60 10.37 -12.89 -0.74
N ASP A 61 11.06 -13.94 -1.20
CA ASP A 61 10.49 -15.19 -1.73
C ASP A 61 9.79 -16.05 -0.64
N TRP A 62 9.26 -15.41 0.39
CA TRP A 62 8.58 -16.05 1.50
C TRP A 62 7.25 -15.36 1.77
N GLN A 63 6.21 -16.15 2.00
CA GLN A 63 4.95 -15.68 2.55
C GLN A 63 4.35 -16.76 3.48
N PRO A 64 3.43 -16.40 4.38
CA PRO A 64 2.67 -17.38 5.14
C PRO A 64 1.86 -18.34 4.24
N ASP A 65 2.00 -19.66 4.47
CA ASP A 65 1.27 -20.71 3.74
C ASP A 65 -0.26 -20.58 3.78
N ARG A 66 -0.77 -19.85 4.78
CA ARG A 66 -2.20 -19.63 4.97
C ARG A 66 -2.82 -18.64 3.98
N PHE A 67 -2.02 -17.91 3.21
CA PHE A 67 -2.56 -17.01 2.21
C PHE A 67 -3.06 -17.80 1.00
N GLU A 68 -4.35 -17.66 0.70
CA GLU A 68 -5.00 -18.30 -0.45
C GLU A 68 -4.48 -17.79 -1.80
N ARG A 69 -3.81 -16.63 -1.81
CA ARG A 69 -3.19 -16.00 -2.98
C ARG A 69 -1.75 -15.60 -2.68
N SER A 70 -0.96 -15.42 -3.73
CA SER A 70 0.40 -14.91 -3.62
C SER A 70 0.42 -13.42 -3.34
N TYR A 71 1.32 -13.00 -2.47
CA TYR A 71 1.62 -11.60 -2.15
C TYR A 71 3.12 -11.37 -2.28
N GLN A 72 3.50 -10.13 -2.56
CA GLN A 72 4.88 -9.71 -2.41
C GLN A 72 5.15 -9.37 -0.95
N THR A 73 6.21 -9.94 -0.37
CA THR A 73 6.57 -9.70 1.02
C THR A 73 7.72 -8.71 1.13
N HIS A 74 7.52 -7.66 1.91
CA HIS A 74 8.51 -6.64 2.22
C HIS A 74 8.83 -6.63 3.71
N VAL A 75 10.06 -6.28 4.06
CA VAL A 75 10.45 -5.97 5.44
C VAL A 75 10.45 -4.48 5.63
N ILE A 76 9.73 -4.01 6.64
CA ILE A 76 9.69 -2.60 7.00
C ILE A 76 10.25 -2.34 8.40
N THR A 77 10.70 -1.11 8.61
CA THR A 77 11.13 -0.56 9.90
C THR A 77 10.35 0.69 10.23
N TYR A 78 10.05 0.92 11.50
CA TYR A 78 9.36 2.13 11.92
C TYR A 78 10.36 3.19 12.40
N ASP A 79 10.10 4.45 12.06
CA ASP A 79 10.95 5.58 12.49
C ASP A 79 11.07 5.67 14.01
N HIS A 80 9.96 5.42 14.71
CA HIS A 80 9.89 5.47 16.17
C HIS A 80 10.46 4.21 16.86
N ALA A 81 10.72 3.13 16.09
CA ALA A 81 11.28 1.89 16.59
C ALA A 81 12.19 1.23 15.54
N PRO A 82 13.37 1.79 15.24
CA PRO A 82 14.21 1.35 14.12
C PRO A 82 14.77 -0.06 14.25
N SER A 83 14.73 -0.65 15.45
CA SER A 83 15.10 -2.06 15.68
C SER A 83 13.94 -3.04 15.47
N TYR A 84 12.70 -2.57 15.46
CA TYR A 84 11.53 -3.39 15.20
C TYR A 84 11.40 -3.63 13.69
N ARG A 85 11.17 -4.89 13.30
CA ARG A 85 10.98 -5.33 11.92
C ARG A 85 9.58 -5.89 11.78
N ALA A 86 8.86 -5.47 10.74
CA ALA A 86 7.54 -5.99 10.41
C ALA A 86 7.49 -6.50 8.97
N PHE A 87 6.50 -7.34 8.68
CA PHE A 87 6.25 -7.86 7.34
C PHE A 87 5.07 -7.11 6.74
N LEU A 88 5.29 -6.46 5.62
CA LEU A 88 4.25 -5.83 4.82
C LEU A 88 4.01 -6.70 3.58
N PHE A 89 2.77 -7.09 3.35
CA PHE A 89 2.39 -7.87 2.17
C PHE A 89 1.60 -6.99 1.20
N THR A 90 2.06 -6.88 -0.04
CA THR A 90 1.41 -6.12 -1.13
C THR A 90 0.97 -7.08 -2.24
N GLU A 91 0.18 -6.60 -3.21
CA GLU A 91 -0.20 -7.45 -4.35
C GLU A 91 1.06 -7.90 -5.13
N PRO A 92 1.03 -9.07 -5.80
CA PRO A 92 2.23 -9.70 -6.37
C PRO A 92 2.92 -8.91 -7.49
N ASN A 93 2.31 -7.84 -8.00
CA ASN A 93 2.91 -6.93 -8.99
C ASN A 93 3.19 -5.54 -8.42
N GLU A 94 3.03 -5.36 -7.12
CA GLU A 94 3.30 -4.11 -6.41
C GLU A 94 4.62 -4.23 -5.64
N THR A 95 5.70 -3.80 -6.27
CA THR A 95 7.02 -3.78 -5.65
C THR A 95 7.28 -2.42 -5.02
N LEU A 96 7.58 -2.43 -3.73
CA LEU A 96 8.10 -1.26 -3.03
C LEU A 96 9.62 -1.25 -3.11
N ALA A 97 10.21 -0.09 -3.37
CA ALA A 97 11.66 0.04 -3.47
C ALA A 97 12.33 0.03 -2.08
N PRO A 98 13.55 -0.49 -1.94
CA PRO A 98 14.34 -0.30 -0.73
C PRO A 98 14.51 1.17 -0.38
N ALA A 99 14.51 1.48 0.91
CA ALA A 99 14.56 2.83 1.47
C ALA A 99 13.36 3.73 1.10
N GLN A 100 12.32 3.19 0.47
CA GLN A 100 11.08 3.91 0.26
C GLN A 100 10.37 4.16 1.60
N SER A 101 9.96 5.40 1.82
CA SER A 101 9.21 5.82 2.99
C SER A 101 7.71 5.70 2.72
N LEU A 102 6.96 5.28 3.73
CA LEU A 102 5.52 5.12 3.68
C LEU A 102 4.90 5.49 5.03
N GLU A 103 3.66 5.99 5.02
CA GLU A 103 2.86 6.24 6.20
C GLU A 103 1.59 5.38 6.17
N PHE A 104 1.20 4.87 7.34
CA PHE A 104 -0.01 4.09 7.48
C PHE A 104 -1.25 4.95 7.74
N SER A 105 -2.09 5.13 6.72
CA SER A 105 -3.26 6.02 6.77
C SER A 105 -4.39 5.51 7.70
N GLY A 106 -4.54 4.19 7.85
CA GLY A 106 -5.56 3.57 8.69
C GLY A 106 -5.82 2.10 8.34
N VAL A 107 -6.79 1.49 9.03
CA VAL A 107 -7.32 0.17 8.63
C VAL A 107 -8.50 0.39 7.69
N GLU A 108 -8.36 -0.05 6.44
CA GLU A 108 -9.42 0.08 5.44
C GLU A 108 -10.41 -1.08 5.51
N ARG A 109 -9.91 -2.29 5.78
CA ARG A 109 -10.72 -3.49 5.89
C ARG A 109 -10.02 -4.52 6.77
N SER A 110 -10.74 -5.07 7.74
CA SER A 110 -10.30 -6.32 8.39
C SER A 110 -10.73 -7.47 7.49
N ALA A 111 -9.88 -7.87 6.55
CA ALA A 111 -10.13 -9.07 5.77
C ALA A 111 -10.08 -10.28 6.72
N GLN A 112 -11.23 -10.87 7.02
CA GLN A 112 -11.29 -12.25 7.49
C GLN A 112 -11.01 -13.17 6.30
N THR A 113 -9.78 -13.14 5.77
CA THR A 113 -9.28 -14.29 5.01
C THR A 113 -9.34 -15.49 5.96
N ALA A 114 -9.77 -16.65 5.46
CA ALA A 114 -10.03 -17.84 6.26
C ALA A 114 -8.78 -18.22 7.08
N GLY A 115 -8.76 -17.81 8.36
CA GLY A 115 -7.59 -17.89 9.23
C GLY A 115 -7.17 -16.52 9.74
N ARG A 116 -7.60 -16.18 10.95
CA ARG A 116 -7.27 -14.95 11.69
C ARG A 116 -5.84 -14.47 11.43
N GLY A 117 -5.68 -13.17 11.18
CA GLY A 117 -4.49 -12.46 11.68
C GLY A 117 -3.81 -11.47 10.75
N VAL A 118 -4.48 -10.89 9.75
CA VAL A 118 -3.97 -9.71 9.02
C VAL A 118 -5.03 -8.61 8.92
N VAL A 119 -4.58 -7.37 8.78
CA VAL A 119 -5.40 -6.18 8.53
C VAL A 119 -4.97 -5.55 7.22
N THR A 120 -5.93 -5.06 6.42
CA THR A 120 -5.66 -4.22 5.26
C THR A 120 -5.50 -2.78 5.72
N VAL A 121 -4.41 -2.17 5.29
CA VAL A 121 -4.00 -0.82 5.66
C VAL A 121 -3.78 -0.01 4.39
N GLY A 122 -4.13 1.27 4.41
CA GLY A 122 -3.75 2.19 3.35
C GLY A 122 -2.30 2.63 3.51
N LEU A 123 -1.63 2.86 2.38
CA LEU A 123 -0.23 3.27 2.31
C LEU A 123 -0.15 4.62 1.61
N ASP A 124 0.37 5.62 2.32
CA ASP A 124 0.64 6.95 1.76
C ASP A 124 2.15 7.11 1.56
N PHE A 125 2.55 7.62 0.39
CA PHE A 125 3.97 7.82 0.04
C PHE A 125 4.37 9.30 -0.02
N ASP A 126 3.40 10.19 -0.23
CA ASP A 126 3.58 11.63 -0.32
C ASP A 126 3.08 12.32 0.96
N PHE A 127 3.90 12.27 2.01
CA PHE A 127 3.62 12.94 3.29
C PHE A 127 4.73 13.95 3.60
N GLU A 128 4.38 15.25 3.54
CA GLU A 128 5.21 16.36 4.04
C GLU A 128 4.96 16.64 5.52
#